data_AF-A0A255EMQ2-F1
#
_entry.id   AF-A0A255EMQ2-F1
#
_cell.length_a   1.000
_cell.length_b   1.000
_cell.length_c   1.000
_cell.angle_alpha   90.00
_cell.angle_beta   90.00
_cell.angle_gamma   90.00
#
_symmetry.space_group_name_H-M   'P 1'
#
loop_
_entity.id
_entity.type
_entity.pdbx_description
1 polymer ?
#
loop_
_entity_poly.entity_id
_entity_poly.type
_entity_poly.pdbx_seq_one_letter_code
_entity_poly.pdbx_strand_id
1 'polypeptide(L)'
;MLSSGGVAVGMVMGANLSRVGGPQTADAYEKATRSAPTSSKVGWRGGVGVWRAYRTANPTPTSPARLPPMAIQHIVLIDLAGDVTAEDSTYLTEAVGSWGERIGLATEARIGADTSGRAGEWDFLLYTVFPTQADLEAYAIHPVHLEFVAWLDQRGSKRMAFDYEI
;
A
#
# COMPACT_ATOMS: atom_id res chain seq x y z
N MET A 1 -10.45 -17.48 64.29
CA MET A 1 -10.69 -16.63 63.10
C MET A 1 -9.83 -17.21 62.00
N LEU A 2 -10.20 -18.29 61.29
CA LEU A 2 -11.22 -18.40 60.23
C LEU A 2 -11.21 -17.18 59.29
N SER A 3 -10.54 -17.28 58.13
CA SER A 3 -11.24 -17.32 56.84
C SER A 3 -10.26 -17.53 55.69
N SER A 4 -10.47 -18.66 55.02
CA SER A 4 -10.07 -19.01 53.66
C SER A 4 -10.65 -18.05 52.60
N GLY A 5 -9.93 -17.86 51.51
CA GLY A 5 -10.41 -17.19 50.30
C GLY A 5 -9.79 -17.84 49.07
N GLY A 6 -10.41 -18.92 48.59
CA GLY A 6 -10.11 -19.52 47.30
C GLY A 6 -10.83 -18.76 46.18
N VAL A 7 -10.16 -18.62 45.04
CA VAL A 7 -10.81 -18.19 43.79
C VAL A 7 -10.69 -19.35 42.80
N ALA A 8 -11.86 -19.88 42.44
CA ALA A 8 -12.02 -20.85 41.38
C ALA A 8 -11.87 -20.15 40.02
N VAL A 9 -11.05 -20.71 39.13
CA VAL A 9 -11.11 -20.39 37.70
C VAL A 9 -11.83 -21.56 37.02
N GLY A 10 -12.97 -21.22 36.43
CA GLY A 10 -13.88 -22.13 35.78
C GLY A 10 -13.29 -22.79 34.55
N MET A 11 -13.56 -24.09 34.49
CA MET A 11 -13.44 -24.97 33.35
C MET A 11 -14.46 -24.58 32.27
N VAL A 12 -14.01 -24.33 31.04
CA VAL A 12 -14.89 -24.30 29.85
C VAL A 12 -14.54 -25.52 29.00
N MET A 13 -15.48 -26.45 28.91
CA MET A 13 -15.48 -27.61 28.02
C MET A 13 -16.54 -27.40 26.94
N GLY A 14 -16.19 -27.74 25.69
CA GLY A 14 -17.11 -28.03 24.59
C GLY A 14 -17.31 -26.87 23.60
N ALA A 15 -17.34 -27.05 22.28
CA ALA A 15 -17.21 -28.24 21.46
C ALA A 15 -16.88 -27.84 20.00
N ASN A 16 -15.92 -28.57 19.44
CA ASN A 16 -15.84 -29.14 18.09
C ASN A 16 -16.88 -28.70 17.02
N LEU A 17 -16.40 -28.14 15.90
CA LEU A 17 -16.95 -28.41 14.56
C LEU A 17 -15.82 -28.44 13.53
N SER A 18 -15.43 -29.66 13.15
CA SER A 18 -14.66 -29.97 11.94
C SER A 18 -15.34 -29.43 10.68
N ARG A 19 -14.57 -28.83 9.77
CA ARG A 19 -14.85 -28.97 8.33
C ARG A 19 -13.57 -29.11 7.52
N VAL A 20 -13.61 -30.17 6.73
CA VAL A 20 -12.58 -30.77 5.90
C VAL A 20 -12.40 -29.98 4.60
N GLY A 21 -11.13 -29.74 4.23
CA GLY A 21 -10.56 -30.10 2.93
C GLY A 21 -10.81 -29.23 1.70
N GLY A 22 -9.71 -28.86 1.04
CA GLY A 22 -9.68 -28.60 -0.41
C GLY A 22 -8.61 -27.58 -0.84
N PRO A 23 -7.61 -27.96 -1.66
CA PRO A 23 -6.63 -27.01 -2.20
C PRO A 23 -7.24 -26.23 -3.36
N GLN A 24 -7.24 -24.89 -3.31
CA GLN A 24 -7.54 -24.09 -4.49
C GLN A 24 -6.28 -23.93 -5.33
N THR A 25 -6.27 -24.66 -6.42
CA THR A 25 -5.25 -24.70 -7.47
C THR A 25 -5.24 -23.41 -8.28
N ALA A 26 -4.08 -23.12 -8.87
CA ALA A 26 -3.69 -21.93 -9.62
C ALA A 26 -4.43 -21.68 -10.96
N ASP A 27 -5.64 -22.22 -11.15
CA ASP A 27 -6.35 -22.21 -12.44
C ASP A 27 -7.32 -21.02 -12.62
N ALA A 28 -7.43 -20.13 -11.63
CA ALA A 28 -8.38 -19.00 -11.70
C ALA A 28 -7.87 -17.79 -12.50
N TYR A 29 -6.57 -17.73 -12.84
CA TYR A 29 -5.97 -16.54 -13.46
C TYR A 29 -6.07 -16.51 -15.00
N GLU A 30 -6.37 -17.63 -15.66
CA GLU A 30 -6.34 -17.72 -17.14
C GLU A 30 -7.71 -17.52 -17.83
N LYS A 31 -8.77 -17.16 -17.09
CA LYS A 31 -10.13 -17.04 -17.64
C LYS A 31 -10.67 -15.61 -17.78
N ALA A 32 -9.91 -14.59 -17.38
CA ALA A 32 -10.39 -13.20 -17.34
C ALA A 32 -10.06 -12.35 -18.59
N THR A 33 -9.30 -12.85 -19.58
CA THR A 33 -8.84 -12.03 -20.73
C THR A 33 -9.57 -12.31 -22.05
N ARG A 34 -10.64 -13.11 -22.06
CA ARG A 34 -11.41 -13.37 -23.28
C ARG A 34 -12.88 -13.01 -23.09
N SER A 35 -13.21 -11.73 -23.21
CA SER A 35 -14.53 -11.21 -23.62
C SER A 35 -14.49 -9.68 -23.75
N ALA A 36 -14.13 -9.17 -24.93
CA ALA A 36 -14.47 -7.80 -25.31
C ALA A 36 -15.76 -7.84 -26.16
N PRO A 37 -16.76 -6.97 -25.91
CA PRO A 37 -18.01 -6.98 -26.65
C PRO A 37 -17.83 -6.45 -28.08
N THR A 38 -18.42 -7.17 -29.04
CA THR A 38 -18.58 -6.73 -30.43
C THR A 38 -19.63 -5.63 -30.52
N SER A 39 -19.22 -4.40 -30.81
CA SER A 39 -20.15 -3.30 -31.13
C SER A 39 -20.56 -3.35 -32.60
N SER A 40 -21.88 -3.41 -32.79
CA SER A 40 -22.60 -3.52 -34.05
C SER A 40 -22.72 -2.19 -34.80
N LYS A 41 -22.78 -2.31 -36.13
CA LYS A 41 -22.93 -1.28 -37.16
C LYS A 41 -24.15 -0.35 -36.93
N VAL A 42 -23.93 0.96 -37.12
CA VAL A 42 -24.92 1.93 -37.63
C VAL A 42 -24.19 2.81 -38.65
N GLY A 43 -24.76 2.97 -39.85
CA GLY A 43 -24.19 3.79 -40.93
C GLY A 43 -24.99 5.07 -41.17
N TRP A 44 -24.33 6.09 -41.72
CA TRP A 44 -24.92 7.03 -42.70
C TRP A 44 -23.84 7.82 -43.47
N ARG A 45 -24.31 8.53 -44.50
CA ARG A 45 -23.70 8.85 -45.80
C ARG A 45 -22.71 10.03 -45.82
N GLY A 46 -21.78 9.94 -46.78
CA GLY A 46 -21.35 11.08 -47.61
C GLY A 46 -20.12 11.85 -47.15
N GLY A 47 -19.00 11.65 -47.84
CA GLY A 47 -17.83 12.53 -47.73
C GLY A 47 -16.55 11.82 -48.17
N VAL A 48 -15.95 12.29 -49.27
CA VAL A 48 -14.68 11.77 -49.79
C VAL A 48 -13.57 12.17 -48.83
N GLY A 49 -13.13 11.23 -48.00
CA GLY A 49 -11.97 11.36 -47.13
C GLY A 49 -10.99 10.24 -47.44
N VAL A 50 -9.78 10.60 -47.84
CA VAL A 50 -8.68 9.66 -48.06
C VAL A 50 -8.30 9.03 -46.71
N TRP A 51 -8.64 7.76 -46.50
CA TRP A 51 -8.21 7.01 -45.32
C TRP A 51 -6.77 6.57 -45.52
N ARG A 52 -5.82 7.35 -44.99
CA ARG A 52 -4.44 6.90 -44.81
C ARG A 52 -4.44 5.95 -43.61
N ALA A 53 -4.26 4.65 -43.85
CA ALA A 53 -4.08 3.67 -42.80
C ALA A 53 -2.76 3.95 -42.05
N TYR A 54 -2.84 4.67 -40.93
CA TYR A 54 -1.76 4.66 -39.95
C TYR A 54 -1.84 3.34 -39.18
N ARG A 55 -1.13 2.33 -39.66
CA ARG A 55 -0.57 1.30 -38.79
C ARG A 55 0.51 1.98 -37.95
N THR A 56 0.12 2.73 -36.93
CA THR A 56 1.03 3.08 -35.85
C THR A 56 1.14 1.83 -34.99
N ALA A 57 2.32 1.21 -35.03
CA ALA A 57 2.71 0.20 -34.06
C ALA A 57 2.31 0.67 -32.65
N ASN A 58 1.75 -0.22 -31.83
CA ASN A 58 1.68 0.04 -30.40
C ASN A 58 3.07 0.47 -29.95
N PRO A 59 3.26 1.67 -29.38
CA PRO A 59 4.52 1.93 -28.71
C PRO A 59 4.65 0.86 -27.61
N THR A 60 5.76 0.13 -27.63
CA THR A 60 6.18 -0.68 -26.49
C THR A 60 5.98 0.17 -25.24
N PRO A 61 5.32 -0.32 -24.17
CA PRO A 61 5.28 0.44 -22.94
C PRO A 61 6.74 0.68 -22.55
N THR A 62 7.16 1.94 -22.62
CA THR A 62 8.46 2.37 -22.11
C THR A 62 8.46 1.90 -20.67
N SER A 63 9.27 0.88 -20.37
CA SER A 63 9.49 0.42 -19.01
C SER A 63 9.68 1.69 -18.17
N PRO A 64 8.96 1.88 -17.05
CA PRO A 64 9.29 2.98 -16.16
C PRO A 64 10.79 2.91 -15.88
N ALA A 65 11.42 4.08 -15.88
CA ALA A 65 12.87 4.23 -15.79
C ALA A 65 13.42 3.23 -14.78
N ARG A 66 14.30 2.32 -15.24
CA ARG A 66 14.93 1.34 -14.37
C ARG A 66 15.62 2.14 -13.25
N LEU A 67 15.16 1.92 -12.01
CA LEU A 67 15.79 2.50 -10.83
C LEU A 67 17.29 2.17 -10.84
N PRO A 68 18.14 3.06 -10.30
CA PRO A 68 19.56 2.79 -10.28
C PRO A 68 19.81 1.44 -9.61
N PRO A 69 20.79 0.64 -10.08
CA PRO A 69 21.19 -0.55 -9.35
C PRO A 69 21.59 -0.10 -7.95
N MET A 70 20.96 -0.68 -6.91
CA MET A 70 21.12 -0.31 -5.49
C MET A 70 20.28 0.90 -5.01
N ALA A 71 19.11 1.14 -5.61
CA ALA A 71 18.11 1.99 -4.96
C ALA A 71 17.62 1.31 -3.67
N ILE A 72 17.15 2.10 -2.70
CA ILE A 72 16.68 1.59 -1.41
C ILE A 72 15.19 1.79 -1.29
N GLN A 73 14.47 0.73 -0.93
CA GLN A 73 13.11 0.85 -0.43
C GLN A 73 13.14 0.99 1.09
N HIS A 74 12.47 2.03 1.57
CA HIS A 74 12.24 2.27 2.98
C HIS A 74 10.75 2.08 3.25
N ILE A 75 10.43 1.01 3.97
CA ILE A 75 9.06 0.61 4.29
C ILE A 75 8.82 0.83 5.77
N VAL A 76 7.78 1.57 6.12
CA VAL A 76 7.40 1.79 7.53
C VAL A 76 5.97 1.36 7.77
N LEU A 77 5.78 0.43 8.69
CA LEU A 77 4.48 0.11 9.26
C LEU A 77 4.23 1.02 10.45
N ILE A 78 3.01 1.57 10.54
CA ILE A 78 2.60 2.55 11.54
C ILE A 78 1.31 2.06 12.21
N ASP A 79 1.32 2.04 13.54
CA ASP A 79 0.20 1.75 14.44
C ASP A 79 -0.11 3.04 15.21
N LEU A 80 -1.31 3.59 15.08
CA LEU A 80 -1.74 4.77 15.83
C LEU A 80 -2.41 4.32 17.12
N ALA A 81 -2.11 4.99 18.25
CA ALA A 81 -2.76 4.61 19.50
C ALA A 81 -4.26 4.94 19.45
N GLY A 82 -5.10 3.92 19.66
CA GLY A 82 -6.55 4.07 19.69
C GLY A 82 -7.18 3.87 18.31
N ASP A 83 -8.41 4.36 18.15
CA ASP A 83 -9.14 4.21 16.89
C ASP A 83 -8.62 5.20 15.84
N VAL A 84 -8.25 4.69 14.66
CA VAL A 84 -7.86 5.50 13.51
C VAL A 84 -9.07 6.29 12.99
N THR A 85 -8.92 7.60 12.91
CA THR A 85 -9.97 8.48 12.38
C THR A 85 -9.79 8.75 10.89
N ALA A 86 -10.86 9.23 10.23
CA ALA A 86 -10.78 9.73 8.86
C ALA A 86 -9.87 10.95 8.73
N GLU A 87 -9.77 11.77 9.78
CA GLU A 87 -8.89 12.94 9.84
C GLU A 87 -7.42 12.53 9.86
N ASP A 88 -7.06 11.48 10.61
CA ASP A 88 -5.71 10.92 10.61
C ASP A 88 -5.32 10.40 9.23
N SER A 89 -6.22 9.65 8.59
CA SER A 89 -6.00 9.14 7.23
C SER A 89 -5.81 10.25 6.20
N THR A 90 -6.60 11.32 6.33
CA THR A 90 -6.50 12.51 5.45
C THR A 90 -5.17 13.22 5.66
N TYR A 91 -4.81 13.51 6.92
CA TYR A 91 -3.54 14.15 7.25
C TYR A 91 -2.34 13.36 6.73
N LEU A 92 -2.29 12.05 6.99
CA LEU A 92 -1.18 11.20 6.56
C LEU A 92 -1.01 11.25 5.05
N THR A 93 -2.11 11.11 4.31
CA THR A 93 -2.11 11.12 2.84
C THR A 93 -1.65 12.47 2.28
N GLU A 94 -2.15 13.57 2.81
CA GLU A 94 -1.76 14.93 2.39
C GLU A 94 -0.30 15.25 2.75
N ALA A 95 0.13 14.89 3.97
CA ALA A 95 1.48 15.12 4.45
C ALA A 95 2.51 14.42 3.55
N VAL A 96 2.35 13.11 3.32
CA VAL A 96 3.26 12.32 2.48
C VAL A 96 3.14 12.72 1.00
N GLY A 97 1.93 13.03 0.53
CA GLY A 97 1.71 13.52 -0.83
C GLY A 97 2.47 14.83 -1.14
N SER A 98 2.72 15.67 -0.13
CA SER A 98 3.48 16.91 -0.27
C SER A 98 5.01 16.73 -0.33
N TRP A 99 5.53 15.55 0.00
CA TRP A 99 6.98 15.34 0.14
C TRP A 99 7.76 15.45 -1.17
N GLY A 100 7.13 15.17 -2.32
CA GLY A 100 7.78 15.36 -3.61
C GLY A 100 8.24 16.81 -3.81
N GLU A 101 7.40 17.77 -3.43
CA GLU A 101 7.70 19.20 -3.54
C GLU A 101 8.51 19.73 -2.35
N ARG A 102 8.24 19.24 -1.13
CA ARG A 102 8.82 19.77 0.11
C ARG A 102 10.14 19.13 0.54
N ILE A 103 10.43 17.91 0.08
CA ILE A 103 11.65 17.15 0.42
C ILE A 103 12.47 16.88 -0.84
N GLY A 104 11.86 16.34 -1.90
CA GLY A 104 12.50 16.14 -3.20
C GLY A 104 13.64 15.11 -3.25
N LEU A 105 13.80 14.26 -2.22
CA LEU A 105 14.85 13.23 -2.15
C LEU A 105 14.37 11.84 -2.59
N ALA A 106 13.12 11.47 -2.28
CA ALA A 106 12.54 10.19 -2.65
C ALA A 106 12.00 10.24 -4.10
N THR A 107 12.26 9.20 -4.89
CA THR A 107 11.69 9.06 -6.25
C THR A 107 10.24 8.60 -6.21
N GLU A 108 9.85 7.90 -5.15
CA GLU A 108 8.46 7.54 -4.86
C GLU A 108 8.19 7.75 -3.37
N ALA A 109 7.01 8.25 -3.03
CA ALA A 109 6.51 8.33 -1.67
C ALA A 109 4.98 8.14 -1.69
N ARG A 110 4.47 7.19 -0.91
CA ARG A 110 3.03 6.97 -0.72
C ARG A 110 2.76 6.36 0.64
N ILE A 111 1.61 6.67 1.21
CA ILE A 111 1.11 6.07 2.44
C ILE A 111 -0.32 5.57 2.20
N GLY A 112 -0.69 4.48 2.88
CA GLY A 112 -2.05 3.93 2.78
C GLY A 112 -2.42 3.11 4.00
N ALA A 113 -3.72 3.06 4.30
CA ALA A 113 -4.27 2.24 5.37
C ALA A 113 -4.39 0.76 4.95
N ASP A 114 -4.34 -0.17 5.91
CA ASP A 114 -4.67 -1.56 5.64
C ASP A 114 -6.13 -1.68 5.20
N THR A 115 -6.34 -2.41 4.12
CA THR A 115 -7.66 -2.70 3.56
C THR A 115 -8.04 -4.17 3.72
N SER A 116 -7.08 -5.01 4.11
CA SER A 116 -7.21 -6.45 4.16
C SER A 116 -7.58 -6.99 5.54
N GLY A 117 -7.30 -6.22 6.60
CA GLY A 117 -7.39 -6.66 7.99
C GLY A 117 -6.34 -7.70 8.37
N ARG A 118 -5.29 -7.87 7.55
CA ARG A 118 -4.23 -8.89 7.74
C ARG A 118 -2.94 -8.30 8.27
N ALA A 119 -2.85 -6.97 8.37
CA ALA A 119 -1.68 -6.28 8.88
C ALA A 119 -1.51 -6.44 10.40
N GLY A 120 -2.45 -7.08 11.09
CA GLY A 120 -2.38 -7.29 12.53
C GLY A 120 -2.65 -5.97 13.27
N GLU A 121 -1.64 -5.49 13.99
CA GLU A 121 -1.69 -4.22 14.74
C GLU A 121 -1.29 -3.00 13.90
N TRP A 122 -0.89 -3.18 12.65
CA TRP A 122 -0.41 -2.09 11.80
C TRP A 122 -1.53 -1.48 10.97
N ASP A 123 -1.81 -0.20 11.19
CA ASP A 123 -2.88 0.54 10.53
C ASP A 123 -2.48 1.06 9.15
N PHE A 124 -1.23 1.54 9.01
CA PHE A 124 -0.73 2.18 7.80
C PHE A 124 0.61 1.61 7.35
N LEU A 125 0.85 1.70 6.03
CA LEU A 125 2.14 1.45 5.41
C LEU A 125 2.60 2.71 4.67
N LEU A 126 3.77 3.22 5.04
CA LEU A 126 4.55 4.19 4.28
C LEU A 126 5.54 3.44 3.37
N TYR A 127 5.52 3.78 2.09
CA TYR A 127 6.43 3.27 1.09
C TYR A 127 7.20 4.44 0.49
N THR A 128 8.54 4.38 0.55
CA THR A 128 9.39 5.32 -0.16
C THR A 128 10.53 4.61 -0.90
N VAL A 129 11.04 5.27 -1.94
CA VAL A 129 12.19 4.80 -2.73
C VAL A 129 13.23 5.90 -2.79
N PHE A 130 14.47 5.57 -2.42
CA PHE A 130 15.61 6.48 -2.45
C PHE A 130 16.65 6.00 -3.48
N PRO A 131 17.24 6.90 -4.28
CA PRO A 131 18.29 6.52 -5.23
C PRO A 131 19.55 5.98 -4.55
N THR A 132 19.90 6.48 -3.36
CA THR A 132 21.10 6.09 -2.63
C THR A 132 20.86 6.07 -1.11
N GLN A 133 21.76 5.41 -0.37
CA GLN A 133 21.79 5.44 1.09
C GLN A 133 21.93 6.86 1.66
N ALA A 134 22.71 7.72 0.99
CA ALA A 134 22.88 9.10 1.40
C ALA A 134 21.57 9.91 1.30
N ASP A 135 20.73 9.63 0.30
CA ASP A 135 19.42 10.28 0.16
C ASP A 135 18.46 9.85 1.27
N LEU A 136 18.47 8.56 1.66
CA LEU A 136 17.70 8.05 2.79
C LEU A 136 18.13 8.72 4.12
N GLU A 137 19.44 8.82 4.36
CA GLU A 137 19.99 9.46 5.56
C GLU A 137 19.65 10.94 5.63
N ALA A 138 19.75 11.65 4.49
CA ALA A 138 19.36 13.05 4.40
C ALA A 138 17.85 13.25 4.62
N TYR A 139 17.03 12.34 4.09
CA TYR A 139 15.59 12.33 4.33
C TYR A 139 15.24 12.15 5.81
N ALA A 140 15.91 11.22 6.51
CA ALA A 140 15.61 10.87 7.89
C ALA A 140 15.69 12.08 8.84
N ILE A 141 16.60 13.02 8.57
CA ILE A 141 16.81 14.24 9.37
C ILE A 141 16.15 15.49 8.76
N HIS A 142 15.41 15.35 7.66
CA HIS A 142 14.81 16.48 6.97
C HIS A 142 13.72 17.13 7.85
N PRO A 143 13.65 18.48 7.98
CA PRO A 143 12.68 19.14 8.87
C PRO A 143 11.23 18.74 8.62
N VAL A 144 10.84 18.60 7.36
CA VAL A 144 9.48 18.17 6.96
C VAL A 144 9.17 16.73 7.40
N HIS A 145 10.18 15.85 7.35
CA HIS A 145 10.05 14.49 7.88
C HIS A 145 9.96 14.51 9.41
N LEU A 146 10.75 15.35 10.08
CA LEU A 146 10.70 15.51 11.53
C LEU A 146 9.36 16.10 12.03
N GLU A 147 8.74 17.00 11.27
CA GLU A 147 7.36 17.47 11.53
C GLU A 147 6.36 16.31 11.52
N PHE A 148 6.46 15.43 10.51
CA PHE A 148 5.62 14.23 10.40
C PHE A 148 5.87 13.24 11.56
N VAL A 149 7.13 13.02 11.91
CA VAL A 149 7.53 12.20 13.07
C VAL A 149 6.95 12.76 14.37
N ALA A 150 7.02 14.08 14.58
CA ALA A 150 6.47 14.72 15.76
C ALA A 150 4.95 14.60 15.84
N TRP A 151 4.25 14.69 14.70
CA TRP A 151 2.79 14.48 14.64
C TRP A 151 2.41 13.05 15.02
N LEU A 152 3.19 12.07 14.59
CA LEU A 152 3.03 10.67 14.95
C LEU A 152 3.28 10.43 16.46
N ASP A 153 4.31 11.04 17.04
CA ASP A 153 4.64 10.91 18.46
C ASP A 153 3.55 11.49 19.37
N GLN A 154 2.93 12.61 18.97
CA GLN A 154 1.80 13.19 19.70
C GLN A 154 0.60 12.25 19.81
N ARG A 155 0.51 11.25 18.92
CA ARG A 155 -0.53 10.21 18.91
C ARG A 155 -0.07 8.90 19.54
N GLY A 156 1.10 8.87 20.17
CA GLY A 156 1.63 7.66 20.82
C GLY A 156 1.83 6.50 19.84
N SER A 157 2.17 6.78 18.59
CA SER A 157 2.26 5.75 17.56
C SER A 157 3.42 4.78 17.79
N LYS A 158 3.25 3.53 17.35
CA LYS A 158 4.35 2.58 17.15
C LYS A 158 4.72 2.53 15.68
N ARG A 159 6.00 2.25 15.41
CA ARG A 159 6.55 2.24 14.05
C ARG A 159 7.56 1.11 13.90
N MET A 160 7.51 0.44 12.76
CA MET A 160 8.50 -0.55 12.36
C MET A 160 8.99 -0.19 10.96
N ALA A 161 10.29 0.10 10.85
CA ALA A 161 10.93 0.41 9.57
C ALA A 161 11.75 -0.79 9.07
N PHE A 162 11.75 -0.99 7.76
CA PHE A 162 12.56 -1.99 7.07
C PHE A 162 13.13 -1.40 5.78
N ASP A 163 14.46 -1.42 5.69
CA ASP A 163 15.21 -0.85 4.58
C ASP A 163 15.93 -1.96 3.81
N TYR A 164 15.81 -1.97 2.48
CA TYR A 164 16.52 -2.94 1.64
C TYR A 164 16.79 -2.41 0.24
N GLU A 165 17.87 -2.93 -0.38
CA GLU A 165 18.28 -2.58 -1.74
C GLU A 165 17.44 -3.32 -2.80
N ILE A 166 17.20 -2.66 -3.95
CA ILE A 166 16.47 -3.18 -5.11
C ILE A 166 17.20 -3.00 -6.45
#